data_AF-A0A2D4KC86-F1
#
_entry.id   AF-A0A2D4KC86-F1
#
_cell.length_a   1.000
_cell.length_b   1.000
_cell.length_c   1.000
_cell.angle_alpha   90.00
_cell.angle_beta   90.00
_cell.angle_gamma   90.00
#
_symmetry.space_group_name_H-M   'P 1'
#
loop_
_entity.id
_entity.type
_entity.pdbx_description
1 polymer ?
#
loop_
_entity_poly.entity_id
_entity_poly.type
_entity_poly.pdbx_seq_one_letter_code
_entity_poly.pdbx_strand_id
1 'polypeptide(L)'
;VIILALGNKPLGSYRNKIRLSPIGNLSKADKELIIVATSIVNKCPYCVIAHSALHRIYSKKPTLADQVAVNWKLADLSDREMAILEFALAICRADNITEEHFQKLEAHGFDREDAWDISSISAFFAMSNRLAHFIDLHPNPEFYIMGRMPREKNPVPPNKTC
;
A
#
# COMPACT_ATOMS: atom_id res chain seq x y z
N VAL A 1 7.68 7.83 -4.77
CA VAL A 1 7.55 9.30 -4.93
C VAL A 1 8.38 10.07 -3.89
N ILE A 2 8.45 9.65 -2.62
CA ILE A 2 9.46 10.20 -1.66
C ILE A 2 10.90 9.90 -2.10
N ILE A 3 11.15 8.76 -2.75
CA ILE A 3 12.44 8.47 -3.41
C ILE A 3 12.78 9.49 -4.52
N LEU A 4 11.79 10.12 -5.16
CA LEU A 4 12.05 11.19 -6.15
C LEU A 4 12.31 12.52 -5.45
N ALA A 5 11.64 12.79 -4.32
CA ALA A 5 11.85 14.01 -3.54
C ALA A 5 13.22 14.07 -2.84
N LEU A 6 13.84 12.93 -2.52
CA LEU A 6 15.07 12.87 -1.74
C LEU A 6 16.38 12.80 -2.56
N GLY A 7 16.31 12.76 -3.89
CA GLY A 7 17.48 12.63 -4.75
C GLY A 7 18.24 11.31 -4.57
N ASN A 8 19.12 10.96 -5.53
CA ASN A 8 19.87 9.70 -5.59
C ASN A 8 20.92 9.53 -4.46
N LYS A 9 20.48 9.42 -3.20
CA LYS A 9 21.26 8.90 -2.07
C LYS A 9 20.94 7.40 -1.85
N PRO A 10 21.71 6.64 -1.03
CA PRO A 10 22.11 5.23 -1.26
C PRO A 10 20.99 4.16 -1.08
N LEU A 11 19.73 4.52 -1.29
CA LEU A 11 18.58 3.61 -1.36
C LEU A 11 18.39 2.98 -2.74
N GLY A 12 19.28 3.25 -3.70
CA GLY A 12 19.21 2.75 -5.08
C GLY A 12 19.18 1.22 -5.19
N SER A 13 19.82 0.48 -4.26
CA SER A 13 19.76 -0.99 -4.25
C SER A 13 18.45 -1.53 -3.65
N TYR A 14 17.90 -0.91 -2.60
CA TYR A 14 16.59 -1.23 -2.04
C TYR A 14 15.45 -0.94 -3.03
N ARG A 15 15.60 0.09 -3.86
CA ARG A 15 14.64 0.49 -4.91
C ARG A 15 14.36 -0.61 -5.93
N ASN A 16 15.35 -1.45 -6.24
CA ASN A 16 15.21 -2.53 -7.21
C ASN A 16 14.58 -3.80 -6.61
N LYS A 17 14.65 -3.98 -5.28
CA LYS A 17 14.00 -5.09 -4.56
C LYS A 17 12.54 -4.78 -4.21
N ILE A 18 12.24 -3.56 -3.74
CA ILE A 18 10.86 -3.05 -3.59
C ILE A 18 10.32 -2.59 -4.96
N ARG A 19 10.63 -3.33 -6.02
CA ARG A 19 10.06 -3.08 -7.33
C ARG A 19 8.65 -3.67 -7.28
N LEU A 20 7.67 -2.93 -7.76
CA LEU A 20 6.29 -3.37 -8.02
C LEU A 20 6.22 -4.48 -9.11
N SER A 21 7.31 -5.23 -9.33
CA SER A 21 7.38 -6.43 -10.14
C SER A 21 6.71 -7.61 -9.43
N PRO A 22 6.16 -8.56 -10.18
CA PRO A 22 5.50 -9.77 -9.66
C PRO A 22 6.53 -10.79 -9.16
N ILE A 23 7.32 -10.42 -8.16
CA ILE A 23 8.15 -11.35 -7.41
C ILE A 23 7.43 -11.50 -6.06
N GLY A 24 7.08 -12.74 -5.70
CA GLY A 24 6.32 -13.09 -4.49
C GLY A 24 4.80 -13.18 -4.67
N ASN A 25 4.10 -13.63 -3.62
CA ASN A 25 2.65 -13.82 -3.59
C ASN A 25 1.87 -12.52 -3.29
N LEU A 26 2.56 -11.39 -3.16
CA LEU A 26 1.95 -10.07 -2.96
C LEU A 26 1.60 -9.39 -4.29
N SER A 27 0.33 -9.12 -4.49
CA SER A 27 -0.15 -8.30 -5.60
C SER A 27 0.26 -6.84 -5.42
N LYS A 28 0.20 -6.05 -6.50
CA LYS A 28 0.39 -4.59 -6.40
C LYS A 28 -0.62 -3.95 -5.44
N ALA A 29 -1.85 -4.47 -5.39
CA ALA A 29 -2.87 -3.98 -4.46
C ALA A 29 -2.46 -4.27 -3.01
N ASP A 30 -1.97 -5.47 -2.70
CA ASP A 30 -1.51 -5.82 -1.34
C ASP A 30 -0.37 -4.90 -0.89
N LYS A 31 0.61 -4.65 -1.78
CA LYS A 31 1.74 -3.76 -1.50
C LYS A 31 1.27 -2.34 -1.18
N GLU A 32 0.33 -1.79 -1.94
CA GLU A 32 -0.24 -0.46 -1.64
C GLU A 32 -1.10 -0.45 -0.37
N LEU A 33 -1.82 -1.54 -0.08
CA LEU A 33 -2.65 -1.66 1.12
C LEU A 33 -1.81 -1.64 2.40
N ILE A 34 -0.67 -2.35 2.41
CA ILE A 34 0.34 -2.30 3.48
C ILE A 34 0.81 -0.85 3.70
N ILE A 35 1.13 -0.15 2.61
CA ILE A 35 1.62 1.24 2.68
C ILE A 35 0.57 2.16 3.28
N VAL A 36 -0.69 2.03 2.85
CA VAL A 36 -1.81 2.80 3.40
C VAL A 36 -1.92 2.55 4.91
N ALA A 37 -2.09 1.29 5.33
CA ALA A 37 -2.27 0.91 6.73
C ALA A 37 -1.16 1.42 7.65
N THR A 38 0.10 1.24 7.25
CA THR A 38 1.26 1.69 8.05
C THR A 38 1.37 3.22 8.08
N SER A 39 1.05 3.90 6.97
CA SER A 39 1.06 5.37 6.90
C SER A 39 -0.04 6.02 7.75
N ILE A 40 -1.17 5.34 7.95
CA ILE A 40 -2.23 5.78 8.87
C ILE A 40 -1.73 5.76 10.32
N VAL A 41 -1.04 4.68 10.73
CA VAL A 41 -0.44 4.61 12.07
C VAL A 41 0.57 5.73 12.30
N ASN A 42 1.36 6.06 11.28
CA ASN A 42 2.32 7.18 11.33
C ASN A 42 1.71 8.55 11.03
N LYS A 43 0.38 8.62 10.83
CA LYS A 43 -0.38 9.85 10.55
C LYS A 43 0.19 10.68 9.39
N CYS A 44 0.68 10.05 8.32
CA CYS A 44 1.35 10.73 7.21
C CYS A 44 0.37 11.08 6.07
N PRO A 45 -0.08 12.34 5.90
CA PRO A 45 -1.13 12.69 4.94
C PRO A 45 -0.70 12.40 3.50
N TYR A 46 0.54 12.76 3.13
CA TYR A 46 1.07 12.50 1.80
C TYR A 46 0.95 11.03 1.40
N CYS A 47 1.49 10.15 2.23
CA CYS A 47 1.52 8.72 1.92
C CYS A 47 0.14 8.11 1.94
N VAL A 48 -0.71 8.47 2.92
CA VAL A 48 -2.08 7.97 2.98
C VAL A 48 -2.83 8.34 1.70
N ILE A 49 -2.80 9.60 1.27
CA ILE A 49 -3.56 10.06 0.11
C ILE A 49 -3.00 9.47 -1.20
N ALA A 50 -1.68 9.54 -1.41
CA ALA A 50 -1.06 9.06 -2.64
C ALA A 50 -1.20 7.55 -2.82
N HIS A 51 -0.94 6.77 -1.77
CA HIS A 51 -0.99 5.31 -1.87
C HIS A 51 -2.42 4.77 -1.80
N SER A 52 -3.37 5.50 -1.20
CA SER A 52 -4.80 5.16 -1.35
C SER A 52 -5.25 5.29 -2.80
N ALA A 53 -4.78 6.30 -3.53
CA ALA A 53 -5.09 6.44 -4.96
C ALA A 53 -4.55 5.27 -5.80
N LEU A 54 -3.30 4.87 -5.55
CA LEU A 54 -2.69 3.73 -6.22
C LEU A 54 -3.37 2.41 -5.85
N HIS A 55 -3.70 2.22 -4.57
CA HIS A 55 -4.47 1.07 -4.10
C HIS A 55 -5.80 0.97 -4.85
N ARG A 56 -6.57 2.06 -4.97
CA ARG A 56 -7.84 2.06 -5.73
C ARG A 56 -7.62 1.66 -7.20
N ILE A 57 -6.55 2.14 -7.83
CA ILE A 57 -6.22 1.79 -9.22
C ILE A 57 -5.90 0.29 -9.38
N TYR A 58 -5.14 -0.31 -8.46
CA TYR A 58 -4.71 -1.69 -8.57
C TYR A 58 -5.78 -2.69 -8.11
N SER A 59 -6.44 -2.43 -6.98
CA SER A 59 -7.47 -3.30 -6.41
C SER A 59 -8.80 -3.23 -7.15
N LYS A 60 -9.07 -2.13 -7.87
CA LYS A 60 -10.40 -1.77 -8.39
C LYS A 60 -11.48 -1.65 -7.31
N LYS A 61 -11.09 -1.54 -6.03
CA LYS A 61 -11.97 -1.29 -4.88
C LYS A 61 -11.90 0.20 -4.51
N PRO A 62 -12.87 1.04 -4.93
CA PRO A 62 -12.78 2.49 -4.74
C PRO A 62 -12.89 2.94 -3.27
N THR A 63 -13.45 2.11 -2.39
CA THR A 63 -13.76 2.45 -0.99
C THR A 63 -12.81 1.84 0.04
N LEU A 64 -12.13 0.74 -0.30
CA LEU A 64 -11.42 -0.08 0.71
C LEU A 64 -10.30 0.71 1.42
N ALA A 65 -9.53 1.52 0.70
CA ALA A 65 -8.46 2.32 1.31
C ALA A 65 -9.02 3.35 2.33
N ASP A 66 -10.21 3.90 2.06
CA ASP A 66 -10.85 4.86 2.96
C ASP A 66 -11.37 4.15 4.23
N GLN A 67 -11.92 2.95 4.08
CA GLN A 67 -12.32 2.11 5.23
C GLN A 67 -11.12 1.76 6.12
N VAL A 68 -10.00 1.35 5.50
CA VAL A 68 -8.74 1.06 6.21
C VAL A 68 -8.20 2.30 6.92
N ALA A 69 -8.32 3.47 6.30
CA ALA A 69 -7.93 4.76 6.90
C ALA A 69 -8.68 5.11 8.18
N VAL A 70 -9.97 4.81 8.23
CA VAL A 70 -10.80 5.10 9.42
C VAL A 70 -10.66 3.99 10.45
N ASN A 71 -10.89 2.75 10.05
CA ASN A 71 -10.78 1.59 10.93
C ASN A 71 -10.61 0.30 10.10
N TRP A 72 -9.36 -0.12 9.92
CA TRP A 72 -9.04 -1.36 9.21
C TRP A 72 -9.71 -2.62 9.76
N LYS A 73 -10.06 -2.66 11.05
CA LYS A 73 -10.75 -3.84 11.64
C LYS A 73 -12.21 -3.96 11.22
N LEU A 74 -12.79 -2.89 10.66
CA LEU A 74 -14.16 -2.84 10.14
C LEU A 74 -14.20 -2.69 8.61
N ALA A 75 -13.04 -2.79 7.95
CA ALA A 75 -12.95 -2.68 6.51
C ALA A 75 -13.32 -4.01 5.83
N ASP A 76 -13.76 -3.94 4.57
CA ASP A 76 -14.14 -5.09 3.72
C ASP A 76 -12.89 -5.84 3.22
N LEU A 77 -12.07 -6.28 4.16
CA LEU A 77 -10.85 -7.04 3.94
C LEU A 77 -11.18 -8.54 3.92
N SER A 78 -10.57 -9.25 2.98
CA SER A 78 -10.48 -10.70 3.05
C SER A 78 -9.57 -11.13 4.21
N ASP A 79 -9.73 -12.36 4.70
CA ASP A 79 -8.88 -12.91 5.76
C ASP A 79 -7.39 -12.85 5.39
N ARG A 80 -7.08 -13.06 4.09
CA ARG A 80 -5.72 -12.91 3.55
C ARG A 80 -5.20 -11.48 3.65
N GLU A 81 -5.99 -10.49 3.21
CA GLU A 81 -5.63 -9.06 3.39
C GLU A 81 -5.49 -8.73 4.88
N MET A 82 -6.27 -9.39 5.75
CA MET A 82 -6.21 -9.17 7.17
C MET A 82 -4.93 -9.65 7.83
N ALA A 83 -4.51 -10.87 7.52
CA ALA A 83 -3.22 -11.40 8.00
C ALA A 83 -2.04 -10.53 7.54
N ILE A 84 -2.07 -10.02 6.30
CA ILE A 84 -1.06 -9.09 5.79
C ILE A 84 -1.00 -7.83 6.67
N LEU A 85 -2.15 -7.21 6.94
CA LEU A 85 -2.19 -5.95 7.68
C LEU A 85 -1.82 -6.14 9.15
N GLU A 86 -2.24 -7.22 9.81
CA GLU A 86 -1.82 -7.52 11.18
C GLU A 86 -0.30 -7.56 11.29
N PHE A 87 0.35 -8.31 10.40
CA PHE A 87 1.81 -8.44 10.39
C PHE A 87 2.51 -7.12 10.06
N ALA A 88 2.07 -6.44 9.00
CA ALA A 88 2.62 -5.14 8.59
C ALA A 88 2.55 -4.09 9.71
N LEU A 89 1.43 -4.04 10.43
CA LEU A 89 1.23 -3.10 11.51
C LEU A 89 2.10 -3.41 12.73
N ALA A 90 2.31 -4.70 13.05
CA ALA A 90 3.24 -5.11 14.11
C ALA A 90 4.68 -4.66 13.78
N ILE A 91 5.13 -4.89 12.54
CA ILE A 91 6.45 -4.40 12.06
C ILE A 91 6.53 -2.87 12.15
N CYS A 92 5.51 -2.16 11.67
CA CYS A 92 5.49 -0.70 11.66
C CYS A 92 5.58 -0.09 13.07
N ARG A 93 5.01 -0.76 14.07
CA ARG A 93 5.05 -0.36 15.49
C ARG A 93 6.32 -0.79 16.20
N ALA A 94 7.17 -1.58 15.53
CA ALA A 94 8.33 -2.24 16.13
C ALA A 94 7.94 -3.13 17.32
N ASP A 95 6.81 -3.85 17.20
CA ASP A 95 6.39 -4.85 18.16
C ASP A 95 7.33 -6.07 18.12
N ASN A 96 7.32 -6.89 19.18
CA ASN A 96 8.08 -8.14 19.19
C ASN A 96 7.43 -9.15 18.23
N ILE A 97 8.15 -9.46 17.15
CA ILE A 97 7.71 -10.46 16.18
C ILE A 97 7.99 -11.86 16.73
N THR A 98 6.96 -12.70 16.68
CA THR A 98 6.97 -14.08 17.20
C THR A 98 6.58 -15.06 16.10
N GLU A 99 6.75 -16.36 16.38
CA GLU A 99 6.38 -17.41 15.43
C GLU A 99 4.88 -17.42 15.07
N GLU A 100 4.00 -17.00 15.99
CA GLU A 100 2.56 -16.88 15.74
C GLU A 100 2.25 -15.94 14.57
N HIS A 101 3.03 -14.86 14.41
CA HIS A 101 2.86 -13.92 13.32
C HIS A 101 3.10 -14.58 11.96
N PHE A 102 4.13 -15.43 11.87
CA PHE A 102 4.44 -16.16 10.65
C PHE A 102 3.40 -17.25 10.39
N GLN A 103 2.95 -17.98 11.41
CA GLN A 103 1.92 -19.01 11.27
C GLN A 103 0.60 -18.45 10.72
N LYS A 104 0.20 -17.24 11.14
CA LYS A 104 -0.98 -16.56 10.58
C LYS A 104 -0.81 -16.25 9.09
N LEU A 105 0.37 -15.84 8.65
CA LEU A 105 0.66 -15.62 7.23
C LEU A 105 0.67 -16.94 6.45
N GLU A 106 1.32 -17.97 6.97
CA GLU A 106 1.42 -19.30 6.38
C GLU A 106 0.04 -19.94 6.19
N ALA A 107 -0.90 -19.72 7.11
CA ALA A 107 -2.30 -20.16 7.00
C ALA A 107 -3.03 -19.58 5.77
N HIS A 108 -2.53 -18.49 5.20
CA HIS A 108 -3.04 -17.86 3.97
C HIS A 108 -2.11 -18.02 2.76
N GLY A 109 -1.16 -18.97 2.84
CA GLY A 109 -0.29 -19.35 1.72
C GLY A 109 0.91 -18.43 1.48
N PHE A 110 1.26 -17.58 2.46
CA PHE A 110 2.49 -16.79 2.41
C PHE A 110 3.66 -17.57 2.97
N ASP A 111 4.84 -17.42 2.36
CA ASP A 111 6.08 -17.98 2.87
C ASP A 111 6.92 -16.93 3.65
N ARG A 112 8.14 -17.33 4.05
CA ARG A 112 9.05 -16.45 4.78
C ARG A 112 9.61 -15.32 3.93
N GLU A 113 9.72 -15.50 2.62
CA GLU A 113 10.15 -14.45 1.71
C GLU A 113 9.03 -13.43 1.51
N ASP A 114 7.77 -13.86 1.44
CA ASP A 114 6.62 -12.96 1.47
C ASP A 114 6.57 -12.15 2.78
N ALA A 115 6.80 -12.79 3.93
CA ALA A 115 6.89 -12.09 5.22
C ALA A 115 8.05 -11.08 5.23
N TRP A 116 9.18 -11.41 4.63
CA TRP A 116 10.30 -10.49 4.44
C TRP A 116 9.90 -9.28 3.58
N ASP A 117 9.15 -9.50 2.51
CA ASP A 117 8.65 -8.44 1.64
C ASP A 117 7.66 -7.52 2.37
N ILE A 118 6.68 -8.07 3.12
CA ILE A 118 5.75 -7.28 3.94
C ILE A 118 6.53 -6.44 4.97
N SER A 119 7.52 -7.05 5.64
CA SER A 119 8.37 -6.38 6.63
C SER A 119 9.16 -5.23 5.99
N SER A 120 9.77 -5.49 4.84
CA SER A 120 10.59 -4.52 4.11
C SER A 120 9.78 -3.32 3.65
N ILE A 121 8.56 -3.54 3.12
CA ILE A 121 7.65 -2.46 2.73
C ILE A 121 7.24 -1.64 3.95
N SER A 122 6.84 -2.31 5.04
CA SER A 122 6.38 -1.67 6.27
C SER A 122 7.48 -0.80 6.89
N ALA A 123 8.69 -1.33 7.04
CA ALA A 123 9.84 -0.61 7.58
C ALA A 123 10.26 0.57 6.69
N PHE A 124 10.31 0.36 5.36
CA PHE A 124 10.66 1.42 4.42
C PHE A 124 9.65 2.56 4.47
N PHE A 125 8.35 2.27 4.51
CA PHE A 125 7.34 3.32 4.58
C PHE A 125 7.25 3.99 5.95
N ALA A 126 7.57 3.28 7.03
CA ALA A 126 7.75 3.92 8.32
C ALA A 126 8.87 4.97 8.29
N MET A 127 10.01 4.68 7.64
CA MET A 127 11.07 5.69 7.40
C MET A 127 10.57 6.81 6.47
N SER A 128 9.94 6.45 5.35
CA SER A 128 9.41 7.37 4.34
C SER A 128 8.44 8.38 4.94
N ASN A 129 7.51 7.93 5.79
CA ASN A 129 6.54 8.78 6.49
C ASN A 129 7.24 9.82 7.38
N ARG A 130 8.30 9.42 8.12
CA ARG A 130 9.07 10.34 8.97
C ARG A 130 9.76 11.42 8.13
N LEU A 131 10.30 11.06 6.97
CA LEU A 131 10.93 12.02 6.06
C LEU A 131 9.90 12.95 5.41
N ALA A 132 8.71 12.45 5.06
CA ALA A 132 7.62 13.27 4.55
C ALA A 132 7.17 14.33 5.57
N HIS A 133 7.07 13.95 6.84
CA HIS A 133 6.80 14.89 7.94
C HIS A 133 7.91 15.93 8.10
N PHE A 134 9.17 15.49 8.04
CA PHE A 134 10.34 16.37 8.19
C PHE A 134 10.38 17.50 7.15
N ILE A 135 9.94 17.23 5.92
CA ILE A 135 9.95 18.21 4.83
C ILE A 135 8.59 18.88 4.58
N ASP A 136 7.61 18.66 5.45
CA ASP A 136 6.23 19.17 5.30
C ASP A 136 5.60 18.83 3.94
N LEU A 137 5.71 17.55 3.54
CA LEU A 137 5.29 17.10 2.22
C LEU A 137 3.77 17.03 2.10
N HIS A 138 3.21 17.78 1.14
CA HIS A 138 1.78 17.83 0.88
C HIS A 138 1.38 16.98 -0.34
N PRO A 139 0.29 16.19 -0.26
CA PRO A 139 -0.16 15.38 -1.39
C PRO A 139 -0.70 16.23 -2.54
N ASN A 140 -0.36 15.84 -3.76
CA ASN A 140 -0.87 16.51 -4.95
C ASN A 140 -2.41 16.37 -5.04
N PRO A 141 -3.13 17.42 -5.50
CA PRO A 141 -4.59 17.41 -5.58
C PRO A 141 -5.20 16.24 -6.37
N GLU A 142 -4.50 15.75 -7.39
CA GLU A 142 -4.99 14.68 -8.26
C GLU A 142 -5.20 13.36 -7.51
N PHE A 143 -4.39 13.08 -6.49
CA PHE A 143 -4.49 11.85 -5.71
C PHE A 143 -5.80 11.75 -4.91
N TYR A 144 -6.41 12.88 -4.55
CA TYR A 144 -7.66 12.89 -3.81
C TYR A 144 -8.82 12.29 -4.61
N ILE A 145 -8.85 12.50 -5.93
CA ILE A 145 -9.94 12.03 -6.82
C ILE A 145 -9.59 10.75 -7.58
N MET A 146 -8.30 10.48 -7.76
CA MET A 146 -7.80 9.39 -8.58
C MET A 146 -8.31 8.03 -8.10
N GLY A 147 -8.92 7.25 -9.00
CA GLY A 147 -9.41 5.89 -8.73
C GLY A 147 -10.73 5.81 -7.96
N ARG A 148 -11.43 6.93 -7.71
CA ARG A 148 -12.74 6.92 -7.02
C ARG A 148 -13.90 6.50 -7.92
N MET A 149 -13.84 6.83 -9.20
CA MET A 149 -14.82 6.39 -10.19
C MET A 149 -14.24 5.27 -11.07
N PRO A 150 -14.99 4.20 -11.35
CA PRO A 150 -14.62 3.26 -12.41
C PRO A 150 -14.47 4.01 -13.73
N ARG A 151 -13.45 3.68 -14.53
CA ARG A 151 -13.37 4.22 -15.90
C ARG A 151 -14.53 3.66 -16.69
N GLU A 152 -15.35 4.53 -17.28
CA GLU A 152 -16.28 4.13 -18.34
C GLU A 152 -15.46 3.48 -19.47
N LYS A 153 -15.88 2.29 -19.91
CA LYS A 153 -15.39 1.75 -21.18
C LYS A 153 -15.89 2.71 -22.26
N ASN A 154 -14.99 3.17 -23.13
CA ASN A 154 -15.27 4.15 -24.19
C ASN A 154 -16.71 4.05 -24.72
N PRO A 155 -17.47 5.16 -24.81
CA PRO A 155 -18.76 5.13 -25.48
C PRO A 155 -18.52 4.61 -26.90
N VAL A 156 -19.25 3.55 -27.25
CA VAL A 156 -19.30 3.04 -28.62
C VAL A 156 -19.68 4.23 -29.51
N PRO A 157 -18.87 4.62 -30.51
CA PRO A 157 -19.26 5.70 -31.40
C PRO A 157 -20.60 5.35 -32.03
N PRO A 158 -21.56 6.29 -32.11
CA PRO A 158 -22.87 6.01 -32.69
C PRO A 158 -22.67 5.42 -34.08
N ASN A 159 -23.27 4.25 -34.28
CA ASN A 159 -23.25 3.50 -35.52
C ASN A 159 -23.61 4.47 -36.65
N LYS A 160 -22.71 4.70 -37.61
CA LYS A 160 -23.08 5.42 -38.83
C LYS A 160 -23.98 4.48 -39.63
N THR A 161 -25.28 4.57 -39.40
CA THR A 161 -26.28 3.97 -40.29
C THR A 161 -26.19 4.65 -41.65
N CYS A 162 -26.23 3.81 -42.71
CA CYS A 162 -26.32 4.15 -44.13
C CYS A 162 -27.21 5.36 -44.44
#